data_AF-A0A7J8XG86-F1
#
_entry.id   AF-A0A7J8XG86-F1
#
_cell.length_a   1.000
_cell.length_b   1.000
_cell.length_c   1.000
_cell.angle_alpha   90.00
_cell.angle_beta   90.00
_cell.angle_gamma   90.00
#
_symmetry.space_group_name_H-M   'P 1'
#
loop_
_entity.id
_entity.type
_entity.pdbx_description
1 polymer ?
#
loop_
_entity_poly.entity_id
_entity_poly.type
_entity_poly.pdbx_seq_one_letter_code
_entity_poly.pdbx_strand_id
1 'polypeptide(L)'
;MDRYQKVEKPKPESPINENEIRITSQGAIRNYINYAIALLQDKHVKEIVLKAMGQAISKTVAIAEILKKRIPRLHQDTSISSVSITDVWEPIEEGLVPVEMTRHVSMISITLSTRELNKNSVGYQAPHYAEQPKPQYHYQQQQPPKQGRIPYNAVNE
;
A
#
# COMPACT_ATOMS: atom_id res chain seq x y z
N MET A 1 -0.52 -34.78 0.55
CA MET A 1 -1.65 -33.88 0.91
C MET A 1 -2.89 -34.17 0.08
N ASP A 2 -2.82 -35.06 -0.91
CA ASP A 2 -3.85 -35.29 -1.94
C ASP A 2 -5.17 -35.91 -1.43
N ARG A 3 -5.25 -36.22 -0.13
CA ARG A 3 -6.42 -36.82 0.54
C ARG A 3 -7.18 -35.84 1.44
N TYR A 4 -6.86 -34.56 1.36
CA TYR A 4 -7.45 -33.51 2.18
C TYR A 4 -7.96 -32.36 1.31
N GLN A 5 -9.14 -31.84 1.66
CA GLN A 5 -9.70 -30.65 1.04
C GLN A 5 -9.66 -29.49 2.03
N LYS A 6 -9.20 -28.32 1.56
CA LYS A 6 -9.23 -27.10 2.36
C LYS A 6 -10.68 -26.66 2.56
N VAL A 7 -11.07 -26.48 3.82
CA VAL A 7 -12.39 -25.95 4.19
C VAL A 7 -12.24 -24.53 4.69
N GLU A 8 -12.95 -23.60 4.04
CA GLU A 8 -13.01 -22.22 4.50
C GLU A 8 -13.97 -22.11 5.68
N LYS A 9 -13.43 -22.03 6.91
CA LYS A 9 -14.23 -21.61 8.06
C LYS A 9 -14.52 -20.10 7.92
N PRO A 10 -15.78 -19.65 8.08
CA PRO A 10 -16.08 -18.23 8.12
C PRO A 10 -15.29 -17.59 9.25
N LYS A 11 -14.43 -16.63 8.92
CA LYS A 11 -13.71 -15.89 9.95
C LYS A 11 -14.73 -15.08 10.76
N PRO A 12 -14.59 -15.00 12.09
CA PRO A 12 -15.38 -14.08 12.87
C PRO A 12 -15.15 -12.66 12.33
N GLU A 13 -16.16 -12.09 11.69
CA GLU A 13 -16.11 -10.72 11.21
C GLU A 13 -16.13 -9.81 12.43
N SER A 14 -14.97 -9.22 12.75
CA SER A 14 -14.94 -8.09 13.66
C SER A 14 -15.70 -6.92 13.01
N PRO A 15 -16.51 -6.19 13.78
CA PRO A 15 -17.23 -5.03 13.25
C PRO A 15 -16.24 -4.05 12.62
N ILE A 16 -16.57 -3.58 11.42
CA ILE A 16 -15.76 -2.59 10.71
C ILE A 16 -16.18 -1.22 11.23
N ASN A 17 -15.25 -0.50 11.85
CA ASN A 17 -15.47 0.87 12.27
C ASN A 17 -15.71 1.77 11.05
N GLU A 18 -16.52 2.82 11.19
CA GLU A 18 -16.88 3.71 10.08
C GLU A 18 -15.68 4.43 9.45
N ASN A 19 -14.59 4.61 10.20
CA ASN A 19 -13.35 5.23 9.74
C ASN A 19 -12.27 4.20 9.33
N GLU A 20 -12.59 2.90 9.33
CA GLU A 20 -11.69 1.83 8.92
C GLU A 20 -11.89 1.45 7.45
N ILE A 21 -10.80 1.45 6.68
CA ILE A 21 -10.78 1.04 5.28
C ILE A 21 -9.90 -0.20 5.13
N ARG A 22 -10.52 -1.36 4.86
CA ARG A 22 -9.80 -2.61 4.60
C ARG A 22 -9.41 -2.71 3.12
N ILE A 23 -8.12 -2.65 2.83
CA ILE A 23 -7.58 -2.75 1.48
C ILE A 23 -7.36 -4.22 1.11
N THR A 24 -7.87 -4.62 -0.06
CA THR A 24 -7.72 -5.98 -0.59
C THR A 24 -6.81 -6.01 -1.82
N SER A 25 -6.27 -7.19 -2.12
CA SER A 25 -5.40 -7.39 -3.30
C SER A 25 -6.13 -7.19 -4.62
N GLN A 26 -7.43 -7.47 -4.69
CA GLN A 26 -8.24 -7.33 -5.90
C GLN A 26 -8.93 -5.96 -6.03
N GLY A 27 -9.16 -5.25 -4.92
CA GLY A 27 -9.86 -3.97 -4.95
C GLY A 27 -9.13 -2.88 -5.75
N ALA A 28 -9.91 -2.10 -6.50
CA ALA A 28 -9.39 -1.01 -7.31
C ALA A 28 -8.89 0.16 -6.46
N ILE A 29 -7.66 0.62 -6.70
CA ILE A 29 -7.00 1.72 -5.98
C ILE A 29 -7.87 2.99 -5.94
N ARG A 30 -8.50 3.34 -7.06
CA ARG A 30 -9.35 4.51 -7.19
C ARG A 30 -10.50 4.52 -6.17
N ASN A 31 -11.12 3.37 -5.92
CA ASN A 31 -12.29 3.28 -5.04
C ASN A 31 -11.89 3.59 -3.59
N TYR A 32 -10.75 3.04 -3.13
CA TYR A 32 -10.24 3.32 -1.80
C TYR A 32 -9.87 4.79 -1.60
N ILE A 33 -9.23 5.39 -2.61
CA ILE A 33 -8.87 6.81 -2.55
C ILE A 33 -10.12 7.68 -2.49
N ASN A 34 -11.08 7.44 -3.38
CA ASN A 34 -12.32 8.23 -3.41
C ASN A 34 -13.09 8.12 -2.10
N TYR A 35 -13.18 6.91 -1.54
CA TYR A 35 -13.85 6.69 -0.27
C TYR A 35 -13.13 7.39 0.90
N ALA A 36 -11.80 7.27 0.98
CA ALA A 36 -11.00 7.94 1.98
C ALA A 36 -11.12 9.47 1.91
N ILE A 37 -11.14 10.04 0.69
CA ILE A 37 -11.36 11.47 0.47
C ILE A 37 -12.76 11.87 0.97
N ALA A 38 -13.80 11.12 0.61
CA ALA A 38 -15.17 11.42 1.06
C ALA A 38 -15.28 11.38 2.60
N LEU A 39 -14.58 10.46 3.28
CA LEU A 39 -14.55 10.44 4.74
C LEU A 39 -13.86 11.68 5.33
N LEU A 40 -12.70 12.07 4.81
CA LEU A 40 -11.90 13.17 5.36
C LEU A 40 -12.45 14.56 4.99
N GLN A 41 -12.96 14.74 3.77
CA GLN A 41 -13.40 16.03 3.24
C GLN A 41 -14.91 16.24 3.33
N ASP A 42 -15.72 15.26 2.91
CA ASP A 42 -17.19 15.45 2.88
C ASP A 42 -17.78 15.22 4.27
N LYS A 43 -17.42 14.11 4.91
CA LYS A 43 -17.89 13.76 6.26
C LYS A 43 -17.08 14.39 7.38
N HIS A 44 -15.97 15.06 7.07
CA HIS A 44 -15.11 15.75 8.03
C HIS A 44 -14.64 14.85 9.19
N VAL A 45 -14.45 13.56 8.92
CA VAL A 45 -13.87 12.64 9.90
C VAL A 45 -12.43 13.07 10.15
N LYS A 46 -12.04 13.10 11.42
CA LYS A 46 -10.73 13.63 11.83
C LYS A 46 -9.59 12.72 11.39
N GLU A 47 -9.84 11.42 11.35
CA GLU A 47 -8.85 10.39 11.06
C GLU A 47 -9.48 9.18 10.38
N ILE A 48 -8.69 8.52 9.53
CA ILE A 48 -9.04 7.25 8.90
C ILE A 48 -7.94 6.23 9.16
N VAL A 49 -8.30 4.95 9.16
CA VAL A 49 -7.37 3.84 9.39
C VAL A 49 -7.39 2.91 8.18
N LEU A 50 -6.27 2.84 7.46
CA LEU A 50 -6.07 1.93 6.35
C LEU A 50 -5.48 0.61 6.88
N LYS A 51 -6.18 -0.50 6.70
CA LYS A 51 -5.72 -1.82 7.15
C LYS A 51 -5.55 -2.76 5.97
N ALA A 52 -4.45 -3.52 5.97
CA ALA A 52 -4.20 -4.52 4.95
C ALA A 52 -3.35 -5.67 5.45
N MET A 53 -3.47 -6.81 4.77
CA MET A 53 -2.72 -8.02 5.08
C MET A 53 -2.03 -8.57 3.83
N GLY A 54 -0.84 -9.15 4.01
CA GLY A 54 -0.10 -9.86 2.97
C GLY A 54 0.07 -9.04 1.68
N GLN A 55 -0.42 -9.58 0.55
CA GLN A 55 -0.22 -9.00 -0.79
C GLN A 55 -0.84 -7.60 -0.97
N ALA A 56 -1.74 -7.17 -0.08
CA ALA A 56 -2.34 -5.83 -0.14
C ALA A 56 -1.49 -4.74 0.53
N ILE A 57 -0.41 -5.09 1.25
CA ILE A 57 0.41 -4.14 2.02
C ILE A 57 1.02 -3.07 1.11
N SER A 58 1.71 -3.46 0.04
CA SER A 58 2.37 -2.51 -0.87
C SER A 58 1.37 -1.56 -1.53
N LYS A 59 0.18 -2.07 -1.89
CA LYS A 59 -0.92 -1.27 -2.42
C LYS A 59 -1.41 -0.23 -1.40
N THR A 60 -1.48 -0.61 -0.14
CA THR A 60 -1.96 0.26 0.95
C THR A 60 -1.02 1.43 1.20
N VAL A 61 0.28 1.19 1.17
CA VAL A 61 1.30 2.26 1.24
C VAL A 61 1.13 3.23 0.07
N ALA A 62 0.98 2.73 -1.16
CA ALA A 62 0.76 3.58 -2.33
C ALA A 62 -0.51 4.44 -2.22
N ILE A 63 -1.61 3.89 -1.69
CA ILE A 63 -2.84 4.63 -1.42
C ILE A 63 -2.60 5.74 -0.39
N ALA A 64 -1.92 5.44 0.72
CA ALA A 64 -1.59 6.42 1.75
C ALA A 64 -0.77 7.59 1.17
N GLU A 65 0.23 7.30 0.34
CA GLU A 65 1.03 8.33 -0.33
C GLU A 65 0.20 9.20 -1.29
N ILE A 66 -0.72 8.61 -2.05
CA ILE A 66 -1.62 9.39 -2.92
C ILE A 66 -2.54 10.29 -2.08
N LEU A 67 -3.05 9.79 -0.95
CA LEU A 67 -3.92 10.56 -0.06
C LEU A 67 -3.17 11.75 0.55
N LYS A 68 -1.95 11.57 1.05
CA LYS A 68 -1.11 12.66 1.57
C LYS A 68 -0.78 13.72 0.51
N LYS A 69 -0.67 13.33 -0.77
CA LYS A 69 -0.47 14.27 -1.89
C LYS A 69 -1.72 15.08 -2.23
N ARG A 70 -2.90 14.47 -2.11
CA ARG A 70 -4.19 15.12 -2.43
C ARG A 70 -4.73 15.97 -1.28
N ILE A 71 -4.49 15.54 -0.04
CA ILE A 71 -4.93 16.21 1.17
C ILE A 71 -3.68 16.61 1.95
N PRO A 72 -3.26 17.88 1.89
CA PRO A 72 -2.07 18.32 2.59
C PRO A 72 -2.28 18.29 4.11
N ARG A 73 -1.17 18.31 4.85
CA ARG A 73 -1.14 18.37 6.32
C ARG A 73 -1.74 17.15 7.04
N LEU A 74 -1.75 15.97 6.42
CA LEU A 74 -2.09 14.73 7.13
C LEU A 74 -0.92 14.22 7.95
N HIS A 75 -1.16 14.03 9.25
CA HIS A 75 -0.28 13.25 10.13
C HIS A 75 -0.48 11.78 9.83
N GLN A 76 0.60 11.00 9.95
CA GLN A 76 0.57 9.57 9.75
C GLN A 76 1.12 8.84 10.97
N ASP A 77 0.53 7.70 11.32
CA ASP A 77 1.11 6.72 12.24
C ASP A 77 0.95 5.32 11.66
N THR A 78 2.06 4.60 11.50
CA THR A 78 2.09 3.27 10.88
C THR A 78 2.46 2.22 11.91
N SER A 79 1.61 1.20 12.05
CA SER A 79 1.90 0.01 12.85
C SER A 79 1.91 -1.25 11.98
N ILE A 80 2.80 -2.18 12.31
CA ILE A 80 2.92 -3.49 11.67
C ILE A 80 2.70 -4.55 12.74
N SER A 81 1.95 -5.59 12.39
CA SER A 81 1.68 -6.73 13.26
C SER A 81 1.64 -8.02 12.46
N SER A 82 1.48 -9.15 13.13
CA SER A 82 1.27 -10.45 12.50
C SER A 82 -0.03 -11.06 13.03
N VAL A 83 -0.83 -11.61 12.12
CA VAL A 83 -2.08 -12.30 12.44
C VAL A 83 -1.93 -13.76 12.08
N SER A 84 -2.28 -14.65 13.02
CA SER A 84 -2.33 -16.09 12.78
C SER A 84 -3.64 -16.45 12.08
N ILE A 85 -3.54 -17.14 10.96
CA ILE A 85 -4.69 -17.68 10.22
C ILE A 85 -4.58 -19.20 10.28
N THR A 86 -5.59 -19.83 10.86
CA THR A 86 -5.70 -21.30 10.91
C THR A 86 -6.56 -21.76 9.75
N ASP A 87 -5.93 -22.45 8.80
CA ASP A 87 -6.60 -23.12 7.70
C ASP A 87 -6.93 -24.56 8.15
N VAL A 88 -8.18 -25.00 7.98
CA VAL A 88 -8.63 -26.35 8.36
C VAL A 88 -8.78 -27.21 7.11
N TRP A 89 -8.29 -28.42 7.20
CA TRP A 89 -8.26 -29.41 6.12
C TRP A 89 -9.05 -30.63 6.54
N GLU A 90 -10.13 -30.91 5.82
CA GLU A 90 -10.97 -32.07 6.09
C GLU A 90 -10.55 -33.25 5.20
N PRO A 91 -10.56 -34.48 5.74
CA PRO A 91 -10.21 -35.67 4.99
C PRO A 91 -11.29 -36.04 3.98
N ILE A 92 -10.84 -36.56 2.83
CA ILE A 92 -11.71 -37.06 1.75
C ILE A 92 -11.94 -38.58 1.89
N GLU A 93 -11.11 -39.26 2.69
CA GLU A 93 -11.14 -40.71 2.92
C GLU A 93 -11.63 -41.02 4.35
N GLU A 94 -12.50 -42.02 4.49
CA GLU A 94 -12.98 -42.49 5.79
C GLU A 94 -11.83 -43.04 6.64
N GLY A 95 -11.80 -42.65 7.93
CA GLY A 95 -10.77 -43.09 8.89
C GLY A 95 -9.61 -42.10 9.11
N LEU A 96 -9.58 -40.97 8.38
CA LEU A 96 -8.65 -39.87 8.63
C LEU A 96 -9.29 -38.78 9.52
N VAL A 97 -8.45 -37.93 10.14
CA VAL A 97 -8.88 -36.85 11.04
C VAL A 97 -8.61 -35.47 10.43
N PRO A 98 -9.41 -34.43 10.72
CA PRO A 98 -9.14 -33.08 10.25
C PRO A 98 -7.77 -32.56 10.70
N VAL A 99 -7.10 -31.83 9.81
CA VAL A 99 -5.78 -31.24 10.06
C VAL A 99 -5.90 -29.73 10.08
N GLU A 100 -5.34 -29.09 11.11
CA GLU A 100 -5.24 -27.64 11.19
C GLU A 100 -3.83 -27.17 10.87
N MET A 101 -3.70 -26.19 9.97
CA MET A 101 -2.43 -25.58 9.63
C MET A 101 -2.51 -24.07 9.90
N THR A 102 -1.71 -23.60 10.86
CA THR A 102 -1.61 -22.18 11.18
C THR A 102 -0.49 -21.53 10.38
N ARG A 103 -0.82 -20.46 9.67
CA ARG A 103 0.15 -19.58 9.00
C ARG A 103 0.11 -18.18 9.60
N HIS A 104 1.26 -17.53 9.69
CA HIS A 104 1.35 -16.13 10.10
C HIS A 104 1.31 -15.23 8.88
N VAL A 105 0.47 -14.19 8.94
CA VAL A 105 0.34 -13.19 7.88
C VAL A 105 0.63 -11.81 8.44
N SER A 106 1.55 -11.11 7.81
CA SER A 106 1.85 -9.72 8.16
C SER A 106 0.65 -8.82 7.88
N MET A 107 0.41 -7.88 8.79
CA MET A 107 -0.63 -6.88 8.73
C MET A 107 -0.01 -5.50 8.91
N ILE A 108 -0.46 -4.54 8.10
CA ILE A 108 -0.13 -3.13 8.23
C ILE A 108 -1.40 -2.35 8.59
N SER A 109 -1.25 -1.36 9.47
CA SER A 109 -2.28 -0.39 9.81
C SER A 109 -1.67 1.02 9.72
N ILE A 110 -2.22 1.85 8.83
CA ILE A 110 -1.79 3.24 8.63
C ILE A 110 -2.93 4.15 9.04
N THR A 111 -2.73 4.92 10.10
CA THR A 111 -3.65 5.98 10.51
C THR A 111 -3.25 7.26 9.82
N LEU A 112 -4.20 7.92 9.15
CA LEU A 112 -4.03 9.25 8.59
C LEU A 112 -4.98 10.21 9.30
N SER A 113 -4.45 11.30 9.85
CA SER A 113 -5.23 12.24 10.68
C SER A 113 -4.97 13.68 10.29
N THR A 114 -6.03 14.50 10.35
CA THR A 114 -5.95 15.96 10.24
C THR A 114 -5.49 16.62 11.54
N ARG A 115 -5.46 15.86 12.64
CA ARG A 115 -4.97 16.29 13.95
C ARG A 115 -3.60 15.71 14.22
N GLU A 116 -2.87 16.34 15.15
CA GLU A 116 -1.60 15.78 15.59
C GLU A 116 -1.81 14.41 16.24
N LEU A 117 -1.05 13.42 15.76
CA LEU A 117 -0.94 12.10 16.37
C LEU A 117 0.19 12.09 17.40
N ASN A 118 0.34 10.98 18.11
CA ASN A 118 1.40 10.81 19.10
C ASN A 118 2.80 10.84 18.44
N LYS A 119 3.52 11.95 18.62
CA LYS A 119 4.87 12.17 18.07
C LYS A 119 5.93 11.21 18.65
N ASN A 120 5.64 10.57 19.77
CA ASN A 120 6.52 9.58 20.40
C ASN A 120 6.29 8.16 19.87
N SER A 121 5.29 7.94 19.00
CA SER A 121 5.10 6.64 18.35
C SER A 121 6.25 6.37 17.40
N VAL A 122 6.76 5.13 17.40
CA VAL A 122 7.79 4.67 16.45
C VAL A 122 7.31 4.73 15.00
N GLY A 123 5.99 4.69 14.78
CA GLY A 123 5.37 4.75 13.47
C GLY A 123 5.00 6.14 13.00
N TYR A 124 5.21 7.16 13.85
CA TYR A 124 4.75 8.52 13.57
C TYR A 124 5.57 9.17 12.45
N GLN A 125 4.86 9.83 11.55
CA GLN A 125 5.41 10.67 10.51
C GLN A 125 4.66 12.00 10.46
N ALA A 126 5.40 13.10 10.56
CA ALA A 126 4.86 14.45 10.46
C ALA A 126 4.33 14.72 9.04
N PRO A 127 3.35 15.64 8.89
CA PRO A 127 2.81 15.95 7.58
C PRO A 127 3.87 16.54 6.65
N HIS A 128 3.79 16.19 5.37
CA HIS A 128 4.61 16.85 4.38
C HIS A 128 4.18 18.32 4.24
N TYR A 129 5.11 19.25 4.47
CA TYR A 129 4.95 20.61 4.01
C TYR A 129 4.80 20.57 2.49
N ALA A 130 3.76 21.20 1.96
CA ALA A 130 3.63 21.36 0.52
C ALA A 130 4.85 22.16 0.04
N GLU A 131 5.88 21.48 -0.47
CA GLU A 131 6.92 22.15 -1.26
C GLU A 131 6.17 22.89 -2.37
N GLN A 132 6.39 24.20 -2.50
CA GLN A 132 5.99 24.94 -3.69
C GLN A 132 6.49 24.16 -4.93
N PRO A 133 5.72 24.06 -6.01
CA PRO A 133 6.14 23.33 -7.19
C PRO A 133 7.50 23.86 -7.65
N LYS A 134 8.54 23.02 -7.58
CA LYS A 134 9.85 23.37 -8.12
C LYS A 134 9.65 23.65 -9.62
N PRO A 135 10.06 24.81 -10.15
CA PRO A 135 9.90 25.10 -11.56
C PRO A 135 10.59 24.00 -12.36
N GLN A 136 9.82 23.32 -13.22
CA GLN A 136 10.38 22.38 -14.19
C GLN A 136 11.26 23.19 -15.14
N TYR A 137 12.57 23.12 -14.94
CA TYR A 137 13.52 23.53 -15.97
C TYR A 137 13.32 22.58 -17.15
N HIS A 138 12.67 23.08 -18.20
CA HIS A 138 12.66 22.47 -19.51
C HIS A 138 14.12 22.37 -19.96
N TYR A 139 14.74 21.21 -19.79
CA TYR A 139 15.99 20.90 -20.49
C TYR A 139 15.62 20.80 -21.97
N GLN A 140 15.75 21.92 -22.69
CA GLN A 140 15.92 21.88 -24.13
C GLN A 140 17.14 21.00 -24.41
N GLN A 141 16.90 19.82 -24.97
CA GLN A 141 17.96 18.96 -25.48
C GLN A 141 18.66 19.71 -26.62
N GLN A 142 19.75 20.41 -26.29
CA GLN A 142 20.72 20.81 -27.30
C GLN A 142 21.46 19.54 -27.72
N GLN A 143 21.15 19.05 -28.92
CA GLN A 143 21.89 17.94 -29.53
C GLN A 143 23.37 18.36 -29.67
N PRO A 144 24.33 17.52 -29.27
CA PRO A 144 25.74 17.85 -29.46
C PRO A 144 26.07 17.88 -30.96
N PRO A 145 26.95 18.78 -31.42
CA PRO A 145 27.32 18.86 -32.82
C PRO A 145 28.05 17.58 -33.25
N LYS A 146 27.59 16.98 -34.35
CA LYS A 146 28.23 15.82 -34.98
C LYS A 146 29.68 16.17 -35.32
N GLN A 147 30.63 15.55 -34.64
CA GLN A 147 32.04 15.58 -35.04
C GLN A 147 32.17 14.94 -36.43
N GLY A 148 32.68 15.74 -37.38
CA GLY A 148 32.91 15.31 -38.75
C GLY A 148 33.90 14.15 -38.81
N ARG A 149 33.56 13.14 -39.61
CA ARG A 149 34.49 12.07 -40.01
C ARG A 149 35.65 12.69 -40.80
N ILE A 150 36.87 12.48 -40.32
CA ILE A 150 38.10 12.78 -41.06
C ILE A 150 38.19 11.78 -42.24
N PRO A 151 38.34 12.24 -43.50
CA PRO A 151 38.66 11.34 -44.60
C PRO A 151 40.14 10.98 -44.56
N TYR A 152 40.45 9.68 -44.57
CA TYR A 152 41.82 9.22 -44.82
C TYR A 152 42.15 9.46 -46.29
N ASN A 153 43.01 10.45 -46.56
CA ASN A 153 43.62 10.63 -47.86
C ASN A 153 44.68 9.54 -48.07
N ALA A 154 44.58 8.90 -49.23
CA ALA A 154 45.62 8.07 -49.82
C ALA A 154 46.91 8.87 -50.04
N VAL A 155 48.05 8.23 -49.79
CA VAL A 155 49.33 8.64 -50.36
C VAL A 155 50.03 7.38 -50.86
N ASN A 156 50.32 7.37 -52.16
CA ASN A 156 51.04 6.34 -52.89
C ASN A 156 52.49 6.25 -52.43
N GLU A 157 53.02 5.03 -52.40
CA GLU A 157 54.27 4.67 -53.06
C GLU A 157 54.19 3.21 -53.54
#